data_AF-A0A0N4UA84-F1
#
_entry.id   AF-A0A0N4UA84-F1
#
_cell.length_a   1.000
_cell.length_b   1.000
_cell.length_c   1.000
_cell.angle_alpha   90.00
_cell.angle_beta   90.00
_cell.angle_gamma   90.00
#
_symmetry.space_group_name_H-M   'P 1'
#
loop_
_entity.id
_entity.type
_entity.pdbx_description
1 polymer ?
#
loop_
_entity_poly.entity_id
_entity_poly.type
_entity_poly.pdbx_seq_one_letter_code
_entity_poly.pdbx_strand_id
1 'polypeptide(L)'
;MQSIEKYISEGKVLKSRKVLHFGYVFNYDTNEADERADLPIPDSCNSITDRMLKFGIFSKRPDQLTVNVYEKGNGIPSHVDTHSSFGDTIVSISLLSDLVMEFRDFANSCSVYPILLPRYSLVAMKGESRYKWKHGIAKRKYDVNPENNRLIQRTYRISFTFRNIAKQKCQCSFMEYCDWDRDGSMKIPETAEQGITIEKNYVRTVYEAIASHFDKTRHAQWWAVSNFLNELSPSSLLIDVGCGNGKYLIRNNELIKIGCDLCYSLCEISFTKGCNVICADALSLPFKDSCADAIISIAVIHHFSTYERR
;
A
#
# COMPACT_ATOMS: atom_id res chain seq x y z
N MET A 1 -30.41 8.14 23.91
CA MET A 1 -29.12 7.62 23.41
C MET A 1 -29.14 7.68 21.89
N GLN A 2 -28.29 8.49 21.27
CA GLN A 2 -28.21 8.51 19.80
C GLN A 2 -27.48 7.24 19.34
N SER A 3 -28.20 6.31 18.72
CA SER A 3 -27.65 5.07 18.14
C SER A 3 -26.77 5.40 16.94
N ILE A 4 -25.64 4.68 16.78
CA ILE A 4 -24.76 4.79 15.60
C ILE A 4 -25.53 4.56 14.29
N GLU A 5 -26.63 3.80 14.35
CA GLU A 5 -27.51 3.55 13.20
C GLU A 5 -27.98 4.83 12.51
N LYS A 6 -28.19 5.92 13.25
CA LYS A 6 -28.60 7.21 12.67
C LYS A 6 -27.54 7.78 11.73
N TYR A 7 -26.26 7.52 12.01
CA TYR A 7 -25.14 8.06 11.26
C TYR A 7 -24.75 7.17 10.07
N ILE A 8 -25.20 5.90 10.00
CA ILE A 8 -24.81 4.98 8.91
C ILE A 8 -25.20 5.51 7.53
N SER A 9 -26.31 6.26 7.43
CA SER A 9 -26.73 6.90 6.18
C SER A 9 -25.80 8.04 5.73
N GLU A 10 -25.09 8.68 6.66
CA GLU A 10 -24.22 9.84 6.42
C GLU A 10 -22.76 9.42 6.11
N GLY A 11 -22.43 8.13 6.23
CA GLY A 11 -21.07 7.62 6.08
C GLY A 11 -20.51 7.80 4.67
N LYS A 12 -19.25 8.26 4.60
CA LYS A 12 -18.51 8.40 3.33
C LYS A 12 -18.28 7.02 2.71
N VAL A 13 -18.62 6.86 1.44
CA VAL A 13 -18.35 5.63 0.68
C VAL A 13 -16.89 5.67 0.22
N LEU A 14 -16.08 4.72 0.68
CA LEU A 14 -14.68 4.54 0.30
C LEU A 14 -14.49 3.24 -0.44
N LYS A 15 -14.32 3.35 -1.77
CA LYS A 15 -14.22 2.23 -2.72
C LYS A 15 -15.39 1.27 -2.59
N SER A 16 -15.29 0.31 -1.67
CA SER A 16 -16.29 -0.74 -1.44
C SER A 16 -17.03 -0.64 -0.11
N ARG A 17 -16.56 0.16 0.87
CA ARG A 17 -17.15 0.18 2.23
C ARG A 17 -17.62 1.58 2.62
N LYS A 18 -18.59 1.68 3.53
CA LYS A 18 -18.95 2.96 4.16
C LYS A 18 -18.12 3.14 5.42
N VAL A 19 -17.69 4.36 5.69
CA VAL A 19 -16.89 4.69 6.87
C VAL A 19 -17.43 5.92 7.56
N LEU A 20 -17.39 5.88 8.89
CA LEU A 20 -17.69 6.99 9.79
C LEU A 20 -16.49 7.22 10.71
N HIS A 21 -16.26 8.49 11.04
CA HIS A 21 -15.19 8.91 11.94
C HIS A 21 -15.78 9.66 13.12
N PHE A 22 -15.27 9.33 14.31
CA PHE A 22 -15.65 9.98 15.55
C PHE A 22 -14.39 10.37 16.32
N GLY A 23 -14.41 11.54 16.94
CA GLY A 23 -13.28 12.14 17.63
C GLY A 23 -12.28 12.80 16.67
N TYR A 24 -11.69 12.02 15.77
CA TYR A 24 -10.76 12.48 14.73
C TYR A 24 -11.05 11.80 13.38
N VAL A 25 -10.94 12.59 12.31
CA VAL A 25 -11.10 12.13 10.93
C VAL A 25 -9.88 11.31 10.54
N PHE A 26 -10.08 10.19 9.86
CA PHE A 26 -8.98 9.47 9.22
C PHE A 26 -8.84 9.97 7.78
N ASN A 27 -7.71 10.60 7.46
CA ASN A 27 -7.39 11.00 6.11
C ASN A 27 -6.83 9.80 5.34
N TYR A 28 -7.50 9.40 4.25
CA TYR A 28 -7.11 8.22 3.47
C TYR A 28 -6.04 8.48 2.42
N ASP A 29 -5.73 9.75 2.15
CA ASP A 29 -4.68 10.13 1.21
C ASP A 29 -3.32 10.17 1.94
N THR A 30 -3.30 10.67 3.18
CA THR A 30 -2.09 10.69 4.03
C THR A 30 -1.98 9.51 5.00
N ASN A 31 -3.08 8.78 5.25
CA ASN A 31 -3.22 7.77 6.30
C ASN A 31 -3.03 8.31 7.73
N GLU A 32 -3.29 9.60 7.94
CA GLU A 32 -3.13 10.27 9.24
C GLU A 32 -4.49 10.59 9.87
N ALA A 33 -4.48 11.02 11.14
CA ALA A 33 -5.67 11.46 11.85
C ALA A 33 -5.33 12.60 12.81
N ASP A 34 -5.16 13.79 12.26
CA ASP A 34 -4.82 15.02 12.95
C ASP A 34 -6.02 15.96 13.10
N GLU A 35 -6.93 15.95 12.12
CA GLU A 35 -8.13 16.77 12.10
C GLU A 35 -9.25 16.21 13.01
N ARG A 36 -9.91 17.09 13.78
CA ARG A 36 -11.07 16.72 14.61
C ARG A 36 -12.26 16.37 13.73
N ALA A 37 -12.93 15.27 14.06
CA ALA A 37 -14.20 14.93 13.43
C ALA A 37 -15.35 15.76 14.02
N ASP A 38 -16.37 16.04 13.20
CA ASP A 38 -17.59 16.73 13.64
C ASP A 38 -18.34 15.95 14.73
N LEU A 39 -18.22 14.62 14.71
CA LEU A 39 -18.93 13.74 15.63
C LEU A 39 -18.01 13.31 16.79
N PRO A 40 -18.41 13.50 18.06
CA PRO A 40 -17.70 12.90 19.19
C PRO A 40 -17.95 11.38 19.24
N ILE A 41 -17.07 10.65 19.93
CA ILE A 41 -17.32 9.21 20.17
C ILE A 41 -18.64 9.06 20.93
N PRO A 42 -19.62 8.27 20.43
CA PRO A 42 -20.92 8.16 21.06
C PRO A 42 -20.86 7.59 22.48
N ASP A 43 -21.69 8.12 23.39
CA ASP A 43 -21.74 7.68 24.79
C ASP A 43 -22.06 6.19 24.96
N SER A 44 -22.73 5.57 23.99
CA SER A 44 -22.97 4.13 23.96
C SER A 44 -21.67 3.31 23.99
N CYS A 45 -20.55 3.90 23.54
CA CYS A 45 -19.22 3.29 23.58
C CYS A 45 -18.54 3.42 24.95
N ASN A 46 -19.06 4.24 25.88
CA ASN A 46 -18.43 4.45 27.18
C ASN A 46 -18.26 3.13 27.94
N SER A 47 -19.31 2.30 28.00
CA SER A 47 -19.27 1.01 28.71
C SER A 47 -18.16 0.06 28.21
N ILE A 48 -17.94 -0.02 26.89
CA ILE A 48 -16.91 -0.89 26.33
C ILE A 48 -15.51 -0.29 26.51
N THR A 49 -15.37 1.03 26.34
CA THR A 49 -14.09 1.71 26.59
C THR A 49 -13.69 1.66 28.08
N ASP A 50 -14.63 1.75 29.01
CA ASP A 50 -14.41 1.56 30.45
C ASP A 50 -13.85 0.17 30.75
N ARG A 51 -14.43 -0.86 30.13
CA ARG A 51 -13.92 -2.22 30.24
C ARG A 51 -12.51 -2.34 29.67
N MET A 52 -12.25 -1.76 28.50
CA MET A 52 -10.90 -1.79 27.90
C MET A 52 -9.86 -1.15 28.82
N LEU A 53 -10.20 -0.05 29.50
CA LEU A 53 -9.33 0.61 30.48
C LEU A 53 -9.14 -0.26 31.73
N LYS A 54 -10.22 -0.80 32.27
CA LYS A 54 -10.19 -1.67 33.46
C LYS A 54 -9.30 -2.90 33.24
N PHE A 55 -9.30 -3.48 32.04
CA PHE A 55 -8.48 -4.62 31.68
C PHE A 55 -7.06 -4.25 31.18
N GLY A 56 -6.69 -2.96 31.19
CA GLY A 56 -5.38 -2.52 30.72
C GLY A 56 -5.14 -2.72 29.21
N ILE A 57 -6.21 -2.92 28.44
CA ILE A 57 -6.12 -2.98 26.97
C ILE A 57 -5.65 -1.61 26.47
N PHE A 58 -6.29 -0.55 26.93
CA PHE A 58 -5.79 0.81 26.74
C PHE A 58 -5.24 1.38 28.04
N SER A 59 -4.17 2.17 27.94
CA SER A 59 -3.63 2.95 29.08
C SER A 59 -4.35 4.28 29.29
N LYS A 60 -4.99 4.81 28.23
CA LYS A 60 -5.75 6.06 28.20
C LYS A 60 -7.04 5.84 27.41
N ARG A 61 -8.09 6.61 27.71
CA ARG A 61 -9.36 6.48 26.99
C ARG A 61 -9.12 6.72 25.48
N PRO A 62 -9.58 5.83 24.58
CA PRO A 62 -9.51 6.07 23.14
C PRO A 62 -10.19 7.38 22.77
N ASP A 63 -9.53 8.18 21.94
CA ASP A 63 -10.00 9.48 21.48
C ASP A 63 -10.38 9.48 19.99
N GLN A 64 -10.13 8.39 19.29
CA GLN A 64 -10.50 8.18 17.90
C GLN A 64 -11.26 6.86 17.72
N LEU A 65 -12.37 6.92 16.96
CA LEU A 65 -13.13 5.76 16.56
C LEU A 65 -13.43 5.83 15.06
N THR A 66 -13.09 4.76 14.34
CA THR A 66 -13.54 4.55 12.96
C THR A 66 -14.53 3.40 12.89
N VAL A 67 -15.73 3.68 12.39
CA VAL A 67 -16.74 2.64 12.14
C VAL A 67 -16.72 2.30 10.67
N ASN A 68 -16.46 1.03 10.35
CA ASN A 68 -16.49 0.53 8.99
C ASN A 68 -17.72 -0.37 8.81
N VAL A 69 -18.47 -0.14 7.73
CA VAL A 69 -19.63 -0.92 7.34
C VAL A 69 -19.33 -1.66 6.04
N TYR A 70 -19.42 -2.99 6.11
CA TYR A 70 -19.07 -3.90 5.04
C TYR A 70 -20.31 -4.65 4.56
N GLU A 71 -20.65 -4.45 3.29
CA GLU A 71 -21.52 -5.36 2.54
C GLU A 71 -20.85 -6.70 2.27
N LYS A 72 -21.65 -7.68 1.86
CA LYS A 72 -21.19 -9.02 1.51
C LYS A 72 -20.10 -8.98 0.43
N GLY A 73 -18.95 -9.57 0.74
CA GLY A 73 -17.82 -9.66 -0.18
C GLY A 73 -16.80 -8.53 -0.05
N ASN A 74 -17.13 -7.47 0.68
CA ASN A 74 -16.21 -6.37 0.91
C ASN A 74 -15.00 -6.80 1.74
N GLY A 75 -13.93 -6.03 1.59
CA GLY A 75 -12.68 -6.22 2.29
C GLY A 75 -11.95 -4.89 2.47
N ILE A 76 -10.82 -4.96 3.17
CA ILE A 76 -9.89 -3.86 3.35
C ILE A 76 -8.50 -4.35 2.93
N PRO A 77 -7.78 -3.61 2.07
CA PRO A 77 -6.41 -3.96 1.69
C PRO A 77 -5.53 -4.18 2.93
N SER A 78 -4.53 -5.06 2.79
CA SER A 78 -3.56 -5.33 3.85
C SER A 78 -2.71 -4.06 4.09
N HIS A 79 -2.65 -3.58 5.33
CA HIS A 79 -1.95 -2.35 5.72
C HIS A 79 -1.48 -2.44 7.18
N VAL A 80 -0.52 -1.58 7.54
CA VAL A 80 -0.20 -1.25 8.93
C VAL A 80 -0.73 0.16 9.17
N ASP A 81 -1.41 0.37 10.29
CA ASP A 81 -1.78 1.72 10.71
C ASP A 81 -0.51 2.55 10.95
N THR A 82 -0.55 3.81 10.51
CA THR A 82 0.56 4.76 10.58
C THR A 82 1.11 4.84 12.00
N HIS A 83 2.41 4.61 12.14
CA HIS A 83 3.05 4.55 13.44
C HIS A 83 3.07 5.90 14.12
N SER A 84 3.32 6.96 13.36
CA SER A 84 3.40 8.34 13.85
C SER A 84 2.05 8.94 14.25
N SER A 85 0.95 8.51 13.62
CA SER A 85 -0.37 9.11 13.86
C SER A 85 -1.13 8.47 15.03
N PHE A 86 -0.86 7.20 15.35
CA PHE A 86 -1.62 6.45 16.36
C PHE A 86 -0.75 5.93 17.50
N GLY A 87 -1.36 5.74 18.67
CA GLY A 87 -0.74 5.13 19.83
C GLY A 87 -0.29 3.69 19.63
N ASP A 88 0.19 3.06 20.70
CA ASP A 88 0.73 1.70 20.71
C ASP A 88 -0.31 0.59 20.56
N THR A 89 -1.58 0.95 20.74
CA THR A 89 -2.70 0.03 20.85
C THR A 89 -3.78 0.37 19.83
N ILE A 90 -4.22 -0.65 19.09
CA ILE A 90 -5.35 -0.56 18.16
C ILE A 90 -6.32 -1.67 18.53
N VAL A 91 -7.58 -1.33 18.72
CA VAL A 91 -8.62 -2.31 19.06
C VAL A 91 -9.70 -2.32 17.99
N SER A 92 -10.00 -3.50 17.47
CA SER A 92 -11.11 -3.72 16.55
C SER A 92 -12.18 -4.59 17.21
N ILE A 93 -13.44 -4.16 17.13
CA ILE A 93 -14.61 -4.94 17.53
C ILE A 93 -15.36 -5.38 16.28
N SER A 94 -15.68 -6.67 16.18
CA SER A 94 -16.50 -7.24 15.10
C SER A 94 -17.95 -7.34 15.53
N LEU A 95 -18.88 -6.77 14.76
CA LEU A 95 -20.31 -6.85 15.00
C LEU A 95 -21.02 -7.54 13.83
N LEU A 96 -22.12 -8.24 14.14
CA LEU A 96 -23.08 -8.85 13.21
C LEU A 96 -22.60 -10.07 12.42
N SER A 97 -21.36 -10.09 11.92
CA SER A 97 -20.81 -11.21 11.14
C SER A 97 -19.42 -11.61 11.62
N ASP A 98 -19.19 -12.92 11.57
CA ASP A 98 -17.87 -13.52 11.71
C ASP A 98 -17.05 -13.23 10.43
N LEU A 99 -15.73 -13.18 10.55
CA LEU A 99 -14.81 -13.06 9.42
C LEU A 99 -13.45 -13.67 9.74
N VAL A 100 -12.60 -13.81 8.73
CA VAL A 100 -11.17 -14.10 8.92
C VAL A 100 -10.34 -12.89 8.51
N MET A 101 -9.58 -12.34 9.46
CA MET A 101 -8.61 -11.26 9.23
C MET A 101 -7.25 -11.88 8.99
N GLU A 102 -6.55 -11.42 7.96
CA GLU A 102 -5.21 -11.90 7.61
C GLU A 102 -4.16 -10.95 8.15
N PHE A 103 -3.24 -11.47 8.97
CA PHE A 103 -1.99 -10.80 9.34
C PHE A 103 -0.88 -11.31 8.44
N ARG A 104 -0.29 -10.42 7.65
CA ARG A 104 0.77 -10.74 6.70
C ARG A 104 2.07 -10.09 7.15
N ASP A 105 3.15 -10.87 7.17
CA ASP A 105 4.46 -10.33 7.55
C ASP A 105 4.87 -9.26 6.53
N PHE A 106 5.39 -8.13 7.02
CA PHE A 106 5.76 -7.01 6.16
C PHE A 106 6.94 -7.35 5.25
N ALA A 107 7.94 -8.07 5.77
CA ALA A 107 9.16 -8.44 5.05
C ALA A 107 8.96 -9.73 4.23
N ASN A 108 8.20 -10.70 4.74
CA ASN A 108 7.85 -11.91 4.01
C ASN A 108 6.35 -11.98 3.73
N SER A 109 5.93 -11.41 2.60
CA SER A 109 4.51 -11.39 2.23
C SER A 109 3.89 -12.77 2.00
N CYS A 110 4.66 -13.86 1.89
CA CYS A 110 4.14 -15.22 1.84
C CYS A 110 3.71 -15.76 3.21
N SER A 111 4.24 -15.19 4.30
CA SER A 111 3.87 -15.55 5.68
C SER A 111 2.55 -14.87 6.05
N VAL A 112 1.48 -15.67 6.12
CA VAL A 112 0.12 -15.22 6.43
C VAL A 112 -0.42 -15.98 7.63
N TYR A 113 -0.92 -15.24 8.61
CA TYR A 113 -1.58 -15.76 9.80
C TYR A 113 -3.05 -15.35 9.78
N PRO A 114 -3.96 -16.25 9.36
CA PRO A 114 -5.39 -15.99 9.40
C PRO A 114 -5.93 -16.12 10.83
N ILE A 115 -6.68 -15.12 11.29
CA ILE A 115 -7.33 -15.11 12.60
C ILE A 115 -8.83 -15.02 12.40
N LEU A 116 -9.58 -15.96 12.96
CA LEU A 116 -11.03 -15.89 13.03
C LEU A 116 -11.43 -14.79 14.02
N LEU A 117 -12.24 -13.84 13.56
CA LEU A 117 -12.89 -12.84 14.40
C LEU A 117 -14.40 -13.13 14.41
N PRO A 118 -14.91 -13.86 15.42
CA PRO A 118 -16.34 -14.07 15.58
C PRO A 118 -17.08 -12.74 15.73
N ARG A 119 -18.37 -12.71 15.43
CA ARG A 119 -19.22 -11.57 15.81
C ARG A 119 -19.20 -11.40 17.33
N TYR A 120 -19.31 -10.17 17.78
CA TYR A 120 -19.21 -9.75 19.19
C TYR A 120 -17.87 -10.08 19.85
N SER A 121 -16.82 -10.25 19.06
CA SER A 121 -15.45 -10.38 19.54
C SER A 121 -14.68 -9.06 19.46
N LEU A 122 -13.61 -8.97 20.24
CA LEU A 122 -12.67 -7.87 20.27
C LEU A 122 -11.27 -8.43 20.00
N VAL A 123 -10.54 -7.80 19.09
CA VAL A 123 -9.11 -8.03 18.89
C VAL A 123 -8.34 -6.78 19.26
N ALA A 124 -7.26 -6.95 20.02
CA ALA A 124 -6.34 -5.88 20.39
C ALA A 124 -4.98 -6.15 19.76
N MET A 125 -4.46 -5.18 19.01
CA MET A 125 -3.16 -5.21 18.38
C MET A 125 -2.21 -4.32 19.17
N LYS A 126 -1.09 -4.91 19.62
CA LYS A 126 0.01 -4.27 20.34
C LYS A 126 1.35 -4.87 19.88
N GLY A 127 2.44 -4.12 20.05
CA GLY A 127 3.78 -4.59 19.70
C GLY A 127 3.86 -5.02 18.23
N GLU A 128 4.42 -6.19 17.94
CA GLU A 128 4.61 -6.66 16.57
C GLU A 128 3.30 -6.62 15.76
N SER A 129 2.19 -7.11 16.32
CA SER A 129 0.90 -7.16 15.61
C SER A 129 0.38 -5.79 15.16
N ARG A 130 0.80 -4.71 15.82
CA ARG A 130 0.44 -3.33 15.49
C ARG A 130 1.47 -2.64 14.61
N TYR A 131 2.76 -2.95 14.78
CA TYR A 131 3.85 -2.22 14.14
C TYR A 131 4.46 -2.93 12.92
N LYS A 132 4.50 -4.26 12.93
CA LYS A 132 5.16 -5.08 11.91
C LYS A 132 4.18 -5.81 11.00
N TRP A 133 3.05 -6.28 11.50
CA TRP A 133 2.15 -7.13 10.70
C TRP A 133 1.12 -6.30 9.94
N LYS A 134 1.08 -6.46 8.62
CA LYS A 134 0.03 -5.87 7.79
C LYS A 134 -1.27 -6.65 8.01
N HIS A 135 -2.29 -6.01 8.55
CA HIS A 135 -3.59 -6.63 8.76
C HIS A 135 -4.57 -6.24 7.64
N GLY A 136 -5.44 -7.17 7.24
CA GLY A 136 -6.38 -6.93 6.15
C GLY A 136 -7.51 -7.95 6.08
N ILE A 137 -8.51 -7.63 5.28
CA ILE A 137 -9.64 -8.53 5.00
C ILE A 137 -9.71 -8.69 3.48
N ALA A 138 -9.41 -9.89 2.98
CA ALA A 138 -9.45 -10.19 1.55
C ALA A 138 -10.84 -9.91 0.95
N LYS A 139 -10.96 -9.46 -0.30
CA LYS A 139 -12.25 -9.28 -0.97
C LYS A 139 -12.78 -10.62 -1.48
N ARG A 140 -13.66 -11.27 -0.73
CA ARG A 140 -14.25 -12.58 -1.07
C ARG A 140 -15.59 -12.80 -0.35
N LYS A 141 -16.46 -13.66 -0.91
CA LYS A 141 -17.80 -13.94 -0.37
C LYS A 141 -17.81 -14.98 0.76
N TYR A 142 -16.76 -15.78 0.87
CA TYR A 142 -16.61 -16.84 1.86
C TYR A 142 -15.20 -16.78 2.45
N ASP A 143 -15.10 -17.04 3.75
CA ASP A 143 -13.85 -17.34 4.43
C ASP A 143 -13.75 -18.85 4.69
N VAL A 144 -12.53 -19.32 4.92
CA VAL A 144 -12.27 -20.64 5.47
C VAL A 144 -11.86 -20.43 6.92
N ASN A 145 -12.58 -21.04 7.86
CA ASN A 145 -12.22 -21.01 9.27
C ASN A 145 -10.85 -21.67 9.46
N PRO A 146 -9.83 -20.96 9.99
CA PRO A 146 -8.48 -21.50 10.12
C PRO A 146 -8.36 -22.64 11.15
N GLU A 147 -9.30 -22.77 12.07
CA GLU A 147 -9.26 -23.78 13.14
C GLU A 147 -9.86 -25.13 12.72
N ASN A 148 -10.87 -25.11 11.83
CA ASN A 148 -11.62 -26.32 11.47
C ASN A 148 -11.88 -26.49 9.97
N ASN A 149 -11.31 -25.63 9.13
CA ASN A 149 -11.42 -25.64 7.66
C ASN A 149 -12.84 -25.55 7.10
N ARG A 150 -13.83 -25.14 7.90
CA ARG A 150 -15.21 -24.97 7.42
C ARG A 150 -15.39 -23.64 6.71
N LEU A 151 -16.24 -23.63 5.68
CA LEU A 151 -16.61 -22.39 5.01
C LEU A 151 -17.50 -21.54 5.90
N ILE A 152 -17.15 -20.25 6.00
CA ILE A 152 -17.94 -19.21 6.66
C ILE A 152 -18.44 -18.28 5.57
N GLN A 153 -19.76 -18.15 5.43
CA GLN A 153 -20.35 -17.20 4.50
C GLN A 153 -20.27 -15.79 5.09
N ARG A 154 -19.71 -14.84 4.33
CA ARG A 154 -19.72 -13.44 4.75
C ARG A 154 -21.10 -12.83 4.58
N THR A 155 -21.49 -12.04 5.57
CA THR A 155 -22.74 -11.28 5.58
C THR A 155 -22.44 -9.81 5.89
N TYR A 156 -23.49 -9.00 6.07
CA TYR A 156 -23.35 -7.62 6.48
C TYR A 156 -22.60 -7.54 7.82
N ARG A 157 -21.54 -6.73 7.86
CA ARG A 157 -20.67 -6.59 9.02
C ARG A 157 -20.44 -5.12 9.35
N ILE A 158 -20.45 -4.81 10.64
CA ILE A 158 -19.98 -3.53 11.15
C ILE A 158 -18.74 -3.79 12.02
N SER A 159 -17.74 -2.92 11.95
CA SER A 159 -16.62 -2.96 12.90
C SER A 159 -16.20 -1.62 13.41
N PHE A 160 -15.82 -1.60 14.67
CA PHE A 160 -15.36 -0.40 15.36
C PHE A 160 -13.87 -0.52 15.58
N THR A 161 -13.11 0.45 15.12
CA THR A 161 -11.66 0.53 15.35
C THR A 161 -11.38 1.69 16.28
N PHE A 162 -11.00 1.41 17.51
CA PHE A 162 -10.62 2.39 18.53
C PHE A 162 -9.10 2.59 18.53
N ARG A 163 -8.69 3.85 18.61
CA ARG A 163 -7.29 4.29 18.63
C ARG A 163 -7.12 5.51 19.54
N ASN A 164 -5.86 5.83 19.83
CA ASN A 164 -5.46 7.12 20.37
C ASN A 164 -4.61 7.86 19.36
N ILE A 165 -4.84 9.16 19.16
CA ILE A 165 -3.94 9.99 18.36
C ILE A 165 -2.61 10.18 19.09
N ALA A 166 -1.51 9.91 18.40
CA ALA A 166 -0.19 10.14 18.92
C ALA A 166 0.11 11.64 18.95
N LYS A 167 0.56 12.13 20.11
CA LYS A 167 0.91 13.56 20.33
C LYS A 167 2.40 13.84 20.23
N GLN A 168 3.20 12.78 20.07
CA GLN A 168 4.66 12.84 20.06
C GLN A 168 5.18 11.96 18.93
N LYS A 169 6.40 12.26 18.45
CA LYS A 169 7.11 11.45 17.46
C LYS A 169 7.15 9.98 17.89
N CYS A 170 7.00 9.06 16.94
CA CYS A 170 6.92 7.63 17.24
C CYS A 170 8.23 7.08 17.84
N GLN A 171 8.11 6.34 18.95
CA GLN A 171 9.23 5.74 19.69
C GLN A 171 9.17 4.20 19.70
N CYS A 172 8.49 3.57 18.74
CA CYS A 172 8.33 2.11 18.70
C CYS A 172 9.66 1.37 18.49
N SER A 173 9.82 0.14 18.96
CA SER A 173 11.03 -0.65 18.70
C SER A 173 11.20 -1.11 17.23
N PHE A 174 10.26 -0.79 16.35
CA PHE A 174 10.13 -1.29 14.98
C PHE A 174 10.55 -0.26 13.94
N MET A 175 11.80 0.21 14.01
CA MET A 175 12.30 1.32 13.18
C MET A 175 12.20 1.06 11.69
N GLU A 176 12.42 -0.20 11.28
CA GLU A 176 12.46 -0.62 9.87
C GLU A 176 11.07 -0.54 9.19
N TYR A 177 10.01 -0.45 10.00
CA TYR A 177 8.61 -0.41 9.53
C TYR A 177 7.92 0.91 9.89
N CYS A 178 8.62 1.81 10.58
CA CYS A 178 8.08 3.06 11.08
C CYS A 178 8.11 4.12 9.99
N ASP A 179 7.00 4.83 9.79
CA ASP A 179 6.91 5.96 8.86
C ASP A 179 7.58 7.24 9.39
N TRP A 180 7.82 7.31 10.70
CA TRP A 180 8.54 8.44 11.31
C TRP A 180 10.05 8.24 11.24
N ASP A 181 10.74 9.13 10.53
CA ASP A 181 12.19 9.19 10.54
C ASP A 181 12.71 9.89 11.81
N ARG A 182 13.52 9.17 12.62
CA ARG A 182 14.14 9.72 13.83
C ARG A 182 15.38 10.53 13.45
N ASP A 183 15.13 11.70 12.89
CA ASP A 183 16.15 12.69 12.53
C ASP A 183 17.25 12.08 11.64
N GLY A 184 16.82 11.39 10.58
CA GLY A 184 17.69 10.75 9.62
C GLY A 184 18.00 9.30 9.93
N SER A 185 17.59 8.68 11.04
CA SER A 185 17.92 7.27 11.33
C SER A 185 17.54 6.28 10.21
N MET A 186 16.46 6.55 9.46
CA MET A 186 16.18 5.88 8.19
C MET A 186 17.01 6.54 7.10
N LYS A 187 18.34 6.45 7.24
CA LYS A 187 19.27 7.19 6.39
C LYS A 187 19.07 6.74 4.94
N ILE A 188 18.72 7.72 4.10
CA ILE A 188 19.09 7.71 2.70
C ILE A 188 20.58 7.33 2.64
N PRO A 189 21.00 6.44 1.73
CA PRO A 189 22.40 6.05 1.61
C PRO A 189 23.32 7.28 1.63
N GLU A 190 24.27 7.31 2.58
CA GLU A 190 25.18 8.44 2.77
C GLU A 190 26.22 8.53 1.66
N THR A 191 26.47 7.41 0.97
CA THR A 191 27.46 7.30 -0.10
C THR A 191 26.84 6.72 -1.35
N ALA A 192 27.43 7.03 -2.51
CA ALA A 192 27.04 6.44 -3.78
C ALA A 192 27.10 4.90 -3.75
N GLU A 193 28.05 4.30 -3.03
CA GLU A 193 28.20 2.86 -2.90
C GLU A 193 27.05 2.21 -2.11
N GLN A 194 26.60 2.85 -1.02
CA GLN A 194 25.40 2.43 -0.31
C GLN A 194 24.17 2.57 -1.21
N GLY A 195 24.10 3.64 -2.02
CA GLY A 195 23.03 3.86 -2.98
C GLY A 195 22.94 2.76 -4.04
N ILE A 196 24.07 2.42 -4.66
CA ILE A 196 24.18 1.32 -5.62
C ILE A 196 23.74 -0.01 -4.97
N THR A 197 24.14 -0.25 -3.71
CA THR A 197 23.80 -1.47 -2.98
C THR A 197 22.30 -1.56 -2.72
N ILE A 198 21.67 -0.46 -2.30
CA ILE A 198 20.22 -0.38 -2.08
C ILE A 198 19.45 -0.56 -3.39
N GLU A 199 19.86 0.10 -4.47
CA GLU A 199 19.25 -0.05 -5.79
C GLU A 199 19.38 -1.48 -6.32
N LYS A 200 20.54 -2.12 -6.14
CA LYS A 200 20.74 -3.53 -6.51
C LYS A 200 19.79 -4.46 -5.75
N ASN A 201 19.63 -4.26 -4.45
CA ASN A 201 18.85 -5.15 -3.58
C ASN A 201 17.33 -4.91 -3.71
N TYR A 202 16.89 -3.66 -3.79
CA TYR A 202 15.47 -3.31 -3.71
C TYR A 202 14.84 -2.88 -5.04
N VAL A 203 15.64 -2.60 -6.07
CA VAL A 203 15.15 -2.29 -7.42
C VAL A 203 15.48 -3.45 -8.36
N ARG A 204 16.78 -3.70 -8.62
CA ARG A 204 17.20 -4.69 -9.62
C ARG A 204 16.72 -6.09 -9.25
N THR A 205 17.06 -6.57 -8.05
CA THR A 205 16.68 -7.92 -7.59
C THR A 205 15.16 -8.11 -7.54
N VAL A 206 14.42 -7.07 -7.16
CA VAL A 206 12.95 -7.12 -7.10
C VAL A 206 12.36 -7.24 -8.50
N TYR A 207 12.73 -6.38 -9.44
CA TYR A 207 12.22 -6.44 -10.81
C TYR A 207 12.58 -7.74 -11.52
N GLU A 208 13.81 -8.25 -11.30
CA GLU A 208 14.23 -9.55 -11.83
C GLU A 208 13.31 -10.67 -11.31
N ALA A 209 12.95 -10.66 -10.02
CA ALA A 209 12.08 -11.66 -9.43
C ALA A 209 10.60 -11.56 -9.87
N ILE A 210 10.12 -10.36 -10.21
CA ILE A 210 8.69 -10.14 -10.54
C ILE A 210 8.42 -9.92 -12.03
N ALA A 211 9.43 -9.95 -12.91
CA ALA A 211 9.32 -9.58 -14.32
C ALA A 211 8.13 -10.23 -15.05
N SER A 212 7.91 -11.53 -14.84
CA SER A 212 6.81 -12.28 -15.44
C SER A 212 5.41 -11.84 -14.94
N HIS A 213 5.29 -11.42 -13.68
CA HIS A 213 4.04 -10.88 -13.12
C HIS A 213 3.83 -9.42 -13.53
N PHE A 214 4.92 -8.64 -13.55
CA PHE A 214 4.92 -7.26 -14.03
C PHE A 214 4.41 -7.21 -15.47
N ASP A 215 4.90 -8.11 -16.32
CA ASP A 215 4.48 -8.19 -17.71
C ASP A 215 2.96 -8.33 -17.86
N LYS A 216 2.37 -9.29 -17.15
CA LYS A 216 0.92 -9.59 -17.19
C LYS A 216 0.02 -8.49 -16.63
N THR A 217 0.57 -7.58 -15.82
CA THR A 217 -0.23 -6.60 -15.07
C THR A 217 0.00 -5.16 -15.53
N ARG A 218 0.90 -4.92 -16.48
CA ARG A 218 1.31 -3.57 -16.92
C ARG A 218 1.22 -3.42 -18.44
N HIS A 219 0.00 -3.45 -18.96
CA HIS A 219 -0.28 -3.24 -20.39
C HIS A 219 -0.86 -1.84 -20.70
N ALA A 220 -1.61 -1.26 -19.77
CA ALA A 220 -2.35 -0.02 -20.02
C ALA A 220 -1.40 1.18 -20.22
N GLN A 221 -1.43 1.78 -21.41
CA GLN A 221 -0.64 2.97 -21.76
C GLN A 221 -1.27 4.23 -21.18
N TRP A 222 -0.41 5.10 -20.63
CA TRP A 222 -0.87 6.38 -20.13
C TRP A 222 -1.22 7.27 -21.31
N TRP A 223 -2.37 7.93 -21.23
CA TRP A 223 -2.91 8.70 -22.35
C TRP A 223 -1.94 9.80 -22.79
N ALA A 224 -1.34 10.52 -21.84
CA ALA A 224 -0.42 11.61 -22.11
C ALA A 224 0.84 11.14 -22.87
N VAL A 225 1.41 10.01 -22.46
CA VAL A 225 2.55 9.40 -23.16
C VAL A 225 2.14 8.94 -24.55
N SER A 226 0.96 8.33 -24.67
CA SER A 226 0.44 7.87 -25.97
C SER A 226 0.20 9.03 -26.94
N ASN A 227 -0.28 10.17 -26.44
CA ASN A 227 -0.50 11.37 -27.24
C ASN A 227 0.82 11.96 -27.72
N PHE A 228 1.80 12.11 -26.81
CA PHE A 228 3.15 12.54 -27.17
C PHE A 228 3.77 11.66 -28.27
N LEU A 229 3.65 10.34 -28.15
CA LEU A 229 4.19 9.41 -29.15
C LEU A 229 3.46 9.46 -30.50
N ASN A 230 2.22 9.95 -30.55
CA ASN A 230 1.46 10.13 -31.79
C ASN A 230 1.80 11.43 -32.50
N GLU A 231 2.36 12.42 -31.79
CA GLU A 231 2.76 13.71 -32.34
C GLU A 231 4.14 13.66 -33.01
N LEU A 232 4.91 12.60 -32.76
CA LEU A 232 6.21 12.37 -33.40
C LEU A 232 6.04 12.06 -34.89
N SER A 233 6.92 12.62 -35.71
CA SER A 233 6.96 12.37 -37.14
C SER A 233 7.32 10.90 -37.46
N PRO A 234 6.81 10.35 -38.59
CA PRO A 234 7.25 9.04 -39.07
C PRO A 234 8.78 8.95 -39.18
N SER A 235 9.34 7.77 -38.93
CA SER A 235 10.78 7.48 -38.91
C SER A 235 11.60 8.17 -37.83
N SER A 236 11.00 8.93 -36.91
CA SER A 236 11.73 9.46 -35.75
C SER A 236 12.29 8.35 -34.88
N LEU A 237 13.53 8.52 -34.40
CA LEU A 237 14.18 7.64 -33.44
C LEU A 237 13.72 7.98 -32.02
N LEU A 238 12.99 7.05 -31.42
CA LEU A 238 12.55 7.08 -30.03
C LEU A 238 13.44 6.19 -29.17
N ILE A 239 13.92 6.74 -28.05
CA ILE A 239 14.54 5.96 -26.97
C ILE A 239 13.58 5.88 -25.77
N ASP A 240 13.28 4.67 -25.32
CA ASP A 240 12.52 4.40 -24.08
C ASP A 240 13.49 3.95 -22.97
N VAL A 241 13.87 4.88 -22.10
CA VAL A 241 14.77 4.62 -20.97
C VAL A 241 13.97 4.05 -19.80
N GLY A 242 14.34 2.87 -19.33
CA GLY A 242 13.54 2.06 -18.41
C GLY A 242 12.29 1.50 -19.08
N CYS A 243 12.46 0.89 -20.26
CA CYS A 243 11.36 0.44 -21.10
C CYS A 243 10.51 -0.70 -20.49
N GLY A 244 10.98 -1.35 -19.42
CA GLY A 244 10.35 -2.48 -18.78
C GLY A 244 10.01 -3.59 -19.77
N ASN A 245 8.76 -4.03 -19.75
CA ASN A 245 8.25 -5.08 -20.64
C ASN A 245 7.98 -4.62 -22.08
N GLY A 246 8.49 -3.46 -22.50
CA GLY A 246 8.33 -2.93 -23.86
C GLY A 246 6.95 -2.35 -24.15
N LYS A 247 6.19 -1.98 -23.12
CA LYS A 247 4.80 -1.52 -23.23
C LYS A 247 4.62 -0.36 -24.23
N TYR A 248 5.55 0.58 -24.31
CA TYR A 248 5.49 1.69 -25.27
C TYR A 248 6.16 1.36 -26.60
N LEU A 249 7.16 0.47 -26.60
CA LEU A 249 7.89 0.04 -27.80
C LEU A 249 7.03 -0.80 -28.77
N ILE A 250 6.13 -1.64 -28.24
CA ILE A 250 5.31 -2.58 -29.03
C ILE A 250 4.24 -1.90 -29.91
N ARG A 251 4.05 -0.58 -29.78
CA ARG A 251 3.05 0.16 -30.56
C ARG A 251 3.31 0.00 -32.05
N ASN A 252 2.30 -0.34 -32.84
CA ASN A 252 2.43 -0.39 -34.29
C ASN A 252 2.39 1.04 -34.87
N ASN A 253 3.56 1.66 -35.04
CA ASN A 253 3.74 2.99 -35.61
C ASN A 253 5.06 3.04 -36.38
N GLU A 254 5.25 4.11 -37.16
CA GLU A 254 6.40 4.29 -38.06
C GLU A 254 7.67 4.78 -37.35
N LEU A 255 7.70 4.75 -36.01
CA LEU A 255 8.87 5.18 -35.24
C LEU A 255 9.95 4.10 -35.24
N ILE A 256 11.21 4.51 -35.31
CA ILE A 256 12.35 3.63 -35.02
C ILE A 256 12.52 3.64 -33.51
N LYS A 257 12.37 2.49 -32.86
CA LYS A 257 12.28 2.42 -31.39
C LYS A 257 13.34 1.53 -30.82
N ILE A 258 14.06 2.04 -29.81
CA ILE A 258 15.03 1.29 -29.02
C ILE A 258 14.72 1.54 -27.54
N GLY A 259 14.63 0.48 -26.75
CA GLY A 259 14.52 0.58 -25.30
C GLY A 259 15.80 0.22 -24.58
N CYS A 260 15.95 0.68 -23.35
CA CYS A 260 16.87 0.08 -22.41
C CYS A 260 16.24 -0.11 -21.04
N ASP A 261 16.62 -1.15 -20.32
CA ASP A 261 16.19 -1.38 -18.93
C ASP A 261 17.33 -2.02 -18.13
N LEU A 262 17.35 -1.79 -16.83
CA LEU A 262 18.34 -2.38 -15.93
C LEU A 262 18.05 -3.86 -15.67
N CYS A 263 16.79 -4.30 -15.79
CA CYS A 263 16.34 -5.66 -15.53
C CYS A 263 16.47 -6.52 -16.80
N TYR A 264 17.27 -7.58 -16.70
CA TYR A 264 17.53 -8.49 -17.81
C TYR A 264 16.26 -9.25 -18.20
N SER A 265 15.53 -9.80 -17.22
CA SER A 265 14.27 -10.51 -17.48
C SER A 265 13.21 -9.65 -18.18
N LEU A 266 13.12 -8.34 -17.86
CA LEU A 266 12.21 -7.43 -18.57
C LEU A 266 12.68 -7.14 -19.99
N CYS A 267 13.99 -6.99 -20.20
CA CYS A 267 14.56 -6.90 -21.55
C CYS A 267 14.25 -8.16 -22.38
N GLU A 268 14.42 -9.36 -21.81
CA GLU A 268 14.09 -10.62 -22.49
C GLU A 268 12.61 -10.68 -22.89
N ILE A 269 11.70 -10.31 -21.98
CA ILE A 269 10.27 -10.22 -22.28
C ILE A 269 9.99 -9.20 -23.40
N SER A 270 10.58 -8.01 -23.34
CA SER A 270 10.42 -6.99 -24.38
C SER A 270 10.93 -7.47 -25.73
N PHE A 271 12.09 -8.15 -25.75
CA PHE A 271 12.67 -8.75 -26.95
C PHE A 271 11.77 -9.83 -27.56
N THR A 272 11.19 -10.73 -26.74
CA THR A 272 10.24 -11.76 -27.23
C THR A 272 8.97 -11.18 -27.85
N LYS A 273 8.63 -9.91 -27.55
CA LYS A 273 7.54 -9.16 -28.17
C LYS A 273 7.95 -8.45 -29.47
N GLY A 274 9.18 -8.63 -29.93
CA GLY A 274 9.71 -8.00 -31.14
C GLY A 274 10.25 -6.58 -30.93
N CYS A 275 10.55 -6.16 -29.70
CA CYS A 275 11.13 -4.85 -29.44
C CYS A 275 12.67 -4.89 -29.52
N ASN A 276 13.29 -3.80 -29.99
CA ASN A 276 14.74 -3.63 -29.89
C ASN A 276 15.09 -3.11 -28.49
N VAL A 277 15.83 -3.88 -27.71
CA VAL A 277 16.16 -3.53 -26.33
C VAL A 277 17.58 -3.88 -25.94
N ILE A 278 18.13 -3.10 -25.02
CA ILE A 278 19.48 -3.26 -24.47
C ILE A 278 19.39 -3.28 -22.93
N CYS A 279 20.01 -4.26 -22.29
CA CYS A 279 20.14 -4.24 -20.84
C CYS A 279 21.21 -3.20 -20.44
N ALA A 280 20.80 -2.09 -19.82
CA ALA A 280 21.71 -1.00 -19.46
C ALA A 280 21.23 -0.20 -18.25
N ASP A 281 22.16 0.48 -17.58
CA ASP A 281 21.85 1.39 -16.48
C ASP A 281 21.44 2.76 -17.03
N ALA A 282 20.31 3.30 -16.56
CA ALA A 282 19.84 4.62 -16.97
C ALA A 282 20.79 5.75 -16.57
N LEU A 283 21.71 5.52 -15.62
CA LEU A 283 22.77 6.47 -15.25
C LEU A 283 23.99 6.42 -16.17
N SER A 284 24.07 5.42 -17.05
CA SER A 284 25.13 5.29 -18.05
C SER A 284 24.55 4.71 -19.33
N LEU A 285 23.87 5.58 -20.08
CA LEU A 285 23.14 5.19 -21.27
C LEU A 285 24.07 4.70 -22.39
N PRO A 286 23.73 3.60 -23.07
CA PRO A 286 24.55 3.03 -24.15
C PRO A 286 24.29 3.73 -25.50
N PHE A 287 23.96 5.02 -25.48
CA PHE A 287 23.57 5.80 -26.64
C PHE A 287 24.53 6.96 -26.84
N LYS A 288 24.69 7.39 -28.09
CA LYS A 288 25.48 8.58 -28.40
C LYS A 288 24.68 9.84 -28.05
N ASP A 289 25.40 10.90 -27.70
CA ASP A 289 24.79 12.21 -27.51
C ASP A 289 24.07 12.66 -28.78
N SER A 290 22.92 13.34 -28.60
CA SER A 290 22.12 13.90 -29.70
C SER A 290 21.73 12.90 -30.80
N CYS A 291 21.59 11.61 -30.47
CA CYS A 291 21.27 10.59 -31.47
C CYS A 291 19.76 10.38 -31.70
N ALA A 292 18.90 10.74 -30.76
CA ALA A 292 17.46 10.46 -30.82
C ALA A 292 16.63 11.73 -31.04
N ASP A 293 15.52 11.59 -31.75
CA ASP A 293 14.54 12.67 -31.96
C ASP A 293 13.61 12.84 -30.76
N ALA A 294 13.38 11.75 -30.00
CA ALA A 294 12.58 11.76 -28.79
C ALA A 294 13.09 10.76 -27.76
N ILE A 295 12.93 11.09 -26.48
CA ILE A 295 13.25 10.22 -25.35
C ILE A 295 12.06 10.21 -24.39
N ILE A 296 11.68 9.03 -23.92
CA ILE A 296 10.77 8.86 -22.79
C ILE A 296 11.48 8.13 -21.65
N SER A 297 11.12 8.50 -20.41
CA SER A 297 11.59 7.81 -19.20
C SER A 297 10.44 7.80 -18.20
N ILE A 298 9.70 6.70 -18.16
CA ILE A 298 8.43 6.62 -17.44
C ILE A 298 8.59 5.79 -16.17
N ALA A 299 8.42 6.44 -15.02
CA ALA A 299 8.51 5.79 -13.71
C ALA A 299 9.89 5.14 -13.42
N VAL A 300 10.98 5.81 -13.80
CA VAL A 300 12.37 5.33 -13.60
C VAL A 300 13.10 6.09 -12.50
N ILE A 301 13.14 7.43 -12.58
CA ILE A 301 14.00 8.29 -11.73
C ILE A 301 13.74 8.09 -10.22
N HIS A 302 12.50 7.77 -9.83
CA HIS A 302 12.16 7.54 -8.42
C HIS A 302 12.81 6.28 -7.82
N HIS A 303 13.40 5.40 -8.64
CA HIS A 303 14.15 4.23 -8.20
C HIS A 303 15.58 4.56 -7.78
N PHE A 304 16.11 5.74 -8.12
CA PHE A 304 17.43 6.16 -7.66
C PHE A 304 17.38 6.61 -6.20
N SER A 305 18.34 6.09 -5.44
CA SER A 305 18.33 6.09 -3.98
C SER A 305 18.76 7.43 -3.38
N THR A 306 19.61 8.19 -4.06
CA THR A 306 20.07 9.53 -3.62
C THR A 306 19.67 10.61 -4.61
N TYR A 307 19.78 11.87 -4.20
CA TYR A 307 19.51 13.02 -5.06
C TYR A 307 20.56 13.13 -6.18
N GLU A 308 21.83 12.89 -5.88
CA GLU A 308 22.96 12.97 -6.82
C GLU A 308 22.91 11.89 -7.91
N ARG A 309 22.21 10.79 -7.64
CA ARG A 309 21.98 9.71 -8.59
C ARG A 309 20.72 9.93 -9.44
N ARG A 310 19.95 11.01 -9.24
CA ARG A 310 18.77 11.35 -10.05
C ARG A 310 19.10 12.36 -11.13
#